data_AF-A0A067LE07-F1
#
_entry.id   AF-A0A067LE07-F1
#
_cell.length_a   1.000
_cell.length_b   1.000
_cell.length_c   1.000
_cell.angle_alpha   90.00
_cell.angle_beta   90.00
_cell.angle_gamma   90.00
#
_symmetry.space_group_name_H-M   'P 1'
#
loop_
_entity.id
_entity.type
_entity.pdbx_description
1 polymer ?
#
loop_
_entity_poly.entity_id
_entity_poly.type
_entity_poly.pdbx_seq_one_letter_code
_entity_poly.pdbx_strand_id
1 'polypeptide(L)' 'MLSWQEEILKISWTEINPSRRFLGCINYEIPAYCYFLEWINLVVHHRSRHVIIGLLRKLDRLEKEDEGRGKEA' A
#
# COMPACT_ATOMS: atom_id res chain seq x y z
N MET A 1 -5.94 -15.32 -28.90
CA MET A 1 -6.87 -15.25 -27.75
C MET A 1 -6.09 -14.58 -26.65
N LEU A 2 -6.31 -13.29 -26.41
CA LEU A 2 -5.55 -12.52 -25.41
C LEU A 2 -5.82 -13.14 -24.04
N SER A 3 -4.78 -13.63 -23.37
CA SER A 3 -4.89 -14.05 -21.98
C SER A 3 -5.27 -12.80 -21.18
N TRP A 4 -6.48 -12.77 -20.64
CA TRP A 4 -6.83 -11.81 -19.62
C TRP A 4 -5.86 -12.02 -18.47
N GLN A 5 -4.83 -11.16 -18.34
CA GLN A 5 -4.05 -11.15 -17.11
C GLN A 5 -5.04 -10.88 -15.98
N GLU A 6 -5.21 -11.84 -15.07
CA GLU A 6 -6.15 -11.69 -13.96
C GLU A 6 -5.84 -10.40 -13.20
N GLU A 7 -6.83 -9.51 -13.14
CA GLU A 7 -6.77 -8.25 -12.42
C GLU A 7 -7.00 -8.52 -10.94
N ILE A 8 -6.15 -7.96 -10.08
CA ILE A 8 -6.26 -8.09 -8.63
C ILE A 8 -6.50 -6.71 -8.03
N LEU A 9 -7.45 -6.64 -7.09
CA LEU A 9 -7.69 -5.48 -6.26
C LEU A 9 -6.53 -5.31 -5.28
N LYS A 10 -5.78 -4.21 -5.41
CA LYS A 10 -4.69 -3.84 -4.51
C LYS A 10 -4.99 -2.53 -3.78
N ILE A 11 -4.29 -2.32 -2.67
CA ILE A 11 -4.35 -1.09 -1.86
C ILE A 11 -2.97 -0.44 -1.90
N SER A 12 -2.91 0.83 -2.30
CA SER A 12 -1.68 1.61 -2.20
C SER A 12 -1.45 2.03 -0.74
N TRP A 13 -0.24 1.74 -0.26
CA TRP A 13 0.25 2.18 1.05
C TRP A 13 1.33 3.26 0.92
N THR A 14 1.36 3.94 -0.23
CA THR A 14 2.29 5.05 -0.46
C THR A 14 1.88 6.28 0.34
N GLU A 15 2.87 7.13 0.65
CA GLU A 15 2.68 8.43 1.31
C GLU A 15 1.67 9.34 0.59
N ILE A 16 1.62 9.26 -0.74
CA ILE A 16 0.79 10.12 -1.59
C ILE A 16 -0.64 9.58 -1.71
N ASN A 17 -0.80 8.26 -1.79
CA ASN A 17 -2.10 7.60 -2.02
C ASN A 17 -2.42 6.55 -0.94
N PRO A 18 -2.36 6.88 0.36
CA PRO A 18 -2.57 5.88 1.39
C PRO A 18 -4.01 5.36 1.36
N SER A 19 -4.17 4.04 1.51
CA SER A 19 -5.47 3.35 1.51
C SER A 19 -6.25 3.44 0.19
N ARG A 20 -5.66 4.02 -0.89
CA ARG A 20 -6.34 4.14 -2.18
C ARG A 20 -6.30 2.82 -2.94
N ARG A 21 -7.45 2.38 -3.43
CA ARG A 21 -7.59 1.09 -4.14
C ARG A 21 -7.34 1.25 -5.64
N PHE A 22 -6.68 0.25 -6.23
CA PHE A 22 -6.46 0.14 -7.67
C PHE A 22 -6.58 -1.30 -8.14
N LEU A 23 -6.93 -1.49 -9.41
CA LEU A 23 -6.77 -2.74 -10.13
C LEU A 23 -5.36 -2.78 -10.71
N GLY A 24 -4.65 -3.87 -10.46
CA GLY A 24 -3.34 -4.12 -11.06
C GLY A 24 -3.24 -5.56 -11.55
N CYS A 25 -2.30 -5.81 -12.45
CA CYS A 25 -1.97 -7.17 -12.83
C CYS A 25 -1.51 -7.98 -11.60
N ILE A 26 -1.73 -9.30 -11.61
CA ILE A 26 -1.17 -10.23 -10.61
C ILE A 26 0.34 -10.01 -10.36
N ASN A 27 1.10 -9.67 -11.42
CA ASN A 27 2.55 -9.43 -11.36
C ASN A 27 2.94 -7.97 -11.08
N TYR A 28 1.99 -7.09 -10.75
CA TYR A 28 2.29 -5.71 -10.35
C TYR A 28 3.24 -5.71 -9.14
N GLU A 29 4.37 -4.98 -9.23
CA GLU A 29 5.49 -4.90 -8.26
C GLU A 29 6.49 -6.08 -8.24
N ILE A 30 6.35 -7.08 -9.12
CA ILE A 30 7.33 -8.18 -9.30
C ILE A 30 8.24 -7.85 -10.50
N PRO A 31 9.52 -8.25 -10.56
CA PRO A 31 10.43 -7.93 -11.68
C PRO A 31 9.93 -8.28 -13.10
N ALA A 32 8.92 -9.15 -13.23
CA ALA A 32 8.14 -9.36 -14.45
C ALA A 32 6.93 -8.40 -14.57
N TYR A 33 7.14 -7.13 -14.26
CA TYR A 33 6.05 -6.19 -13.99
C TYR A 33 5.28 -5.83 -15.26
N CYS A 34 3.97 -6.04 -15.19
CA CYS A 34 3.02 -5.39 -16.07
C CYS A 34 2.74 -3.98 -15.53
N TYR A 35 2.67 -2.99 -16.42
CA TYR A 35 2.41 -1.59 -16.08
C TYR A 35 0.92 -1.25 -15.88
N PHE A 36 0.03 -2.23 -16.00
CA PHE A 36 -1.38 -1.99 -15.84
C PHE A 36 -1.70 -1.58 -14.40
N LEU A 37 -2.26 -0.37 -14.26
CA LEU A 37 -2.81 0.15 -13.02
C LEU A 37 -4.01 1.05 -13.35
N GLU A 38 -5.13 0.78 -12.70
CA GLU A 38 -6.32 1.63 -12.77
C GLU A 38 -6.85 1.95 -11.37
N TRP A 39 -6.97 3.25 -11.06
CA TRP A 39 -7.48 3.69 -9.76
C TRP A 39 -9.00 3.54 -9.68
N ILE A 40 -9.49 2.81 -8.67
CA ILE A 40 -10.94 2.65 -8.43
C ILE A 40 -11.48 3.83 -7.62
N ASN A 41 -10.78 4.19 -6.55
CA ASN A 41 -11.21 5.26 -5.66
C ASN A 41 -10.61 6.60 -6.09
N LEU A 42 -11.28 7.69 -5.75
CA LEU A 42 -10.68 9.02 -5.81
C LEU A 42 -9.51 9.15 -4.83
N VAL A 43 -8.67 10.16 -5.06
CA VAL A 43 -7.57 10.50 -4.14
C VAL A 43 -8.16 10.79 -2.76
N VAL A 44 -7.52 10.26 -1.72
CA VAL A 44 -7.92 10.54 -0.34
C VAL A 44 -7.72 12.02 -0.03
N HIS A 45 -8.71 12.63 0.63
CA HIS A 45 -8.65 14.03 1.01
C HIS A 45 -7.40 14.35 1.84
N HIS A 46 -6.81 15.53 1.63
CA HIS A 46 -5.50 15.91 2.21
C HIS A 46 -5.43 15.74 3.74
N ARG A 47 -6.51 16.08 4.46
CA ARG A 47 -6.58 15.94 5.91
C ARG A 47 -6.55 14.47 6.33
N SER A 48 -7.33 13.62 5.66
CA SER A 48 -7.35 12.18 5.92
C SER A 48 -6.01 11.55 5.58
N ARG A 49 -5.35 11.98 4.49
CA ARG A 49 -4.00 11.56 4.14
C ARG A 49 -3.02 11.82 5.29
N HIS A 50 -2.98 13.04 5.84
CA HIS A 50 -2.08 13.36 6.95
C HIS A 50 -2.35 12.51 8.20
N VAL A 51 -3.62 12.28 8.53
CA VAL A 51 -3.98 11.42 9.68
C VAL A 51 -3.52 9.99 9.46
N ILE A 52 -3.84 9.38 8.31
CA ILE A 52 -3.49 7.99 8.00
C ILE A 52 -1.98 7.79 8.04
N ILE A 53 -1.22 8.66 7.36
CA ILE A 53 0.25 8.60 7.35
C ILE A 53 0.83 8.79 8.76
N GLY A 54 0.31 9.75 9.53
CA GLY A 54 0.77 9.98 10.91
C GLY A 54 0.58 8.75 11.78
N LEU A 55 -0.53 8.04 11.62
CA LEU A 55 -0.81 6.79 12.32
C LEU A 55 0.11 5.64 11.88
N LEU A 56 0.30 5.44 10.57
CA LEU A 56 1.21 4.41 10.05
C LEU A 56 2.63 4.59 10.59
N ARG A 57 3.14 5.83 10.58
CA ARG A 57 4.47 6.14 11.15
C ARG A 57 4.54 5.90 12.65
N LYS A 58 3.43 6.11 13.38
CA LYS A 58 3.37 5.82 14.81
C LYS A 58 3.41 4.32 15.06
N LEU A 59 2.69 3.53 14.27
CA LEU A 59 2.69 2.07 14.36
C LEU A 59 4.09 1.50 14.09
N ASP A 60 4.75 1.91 13.01
CA ASP A 60 6.11 1.46 12.68
C ASP A 60 7.13 1.76 13.80
N ARG A 61 7.00 2.91 14.48
CA ARG A 61 7.84 3.22 15.66
C ARG A 61 7.57 2.28 16.83
N LEU A 62 6.30 2.04 17.13
CA LEU A 62 5.90 1.16 18.24
C LEU A 62 6.32 -0.29 17.98
N GLU A 63 6.19 -0.78 16.75
CA GLU A 63 6.62 -2.13 16.36
C GLU A 63 8.14 -2.29 16.54
N LYS A 64 8.93 -1.30 16.12
CA LYS A 64 10.39 -1.29 16.32
C LYS A 64 10.79 -1.24 17.79
N GLU A 65 10.08 -0.47 18.61
CA GLU A 65 10.30 -0.41 20.05
C GLU A 65 10.00 -1.76 20.72
N ASP A 66 8.91 -2.43 20.33
CA ASP A 66 8.54 -3.75 20.85
C ASP A 66 9.54 -4.84 20.45
N GLU A 67 9.98 -4.85 19.17
CA GLU A 67 11.04 -5.72 18.70
C GLU A 67 12.37 -5.50 19.45
N GLY A 68 12.68 -4.25 19.82
CA GLY A 68 13.85 -3.94 20.63
C GLY A 68 13.75 -4.54 22.04
N ARG A 69 12.59 -4.39 22.68
CA ARG A 69 12.32 -4.93 24.03
C ARG A 69 12.34 -6.45 24.06
N GLY A 70 11.85 -7.12 23.01
CA GLY A 70 11.91 -8.56 22.88
C GLY A 70 13.32 -9.13 22.67
N LYS A 71 14.29 -8.30 22.28
CA LYS A 71 15.71 -8.69 22.13
C LYS A 71 16.53 -8.45 23.40
N GLU A 72 16.02 -7.68 24.36
CA GLU A 72 16.65 -7.36 25.64
C GLU A 72 16.17 -8.28 26.80
N ALA A 73 15.17 -9.14 26.55
CA ALA A 73 14.64 -10.14 27.48
C ALA A 73 15.20 -11.53 27.20
#